data_AF-A0A8T4E730-F1
#
_entry.id   AF-A0A8T4E730-F1
#
_cell.length_a   1.000
_cell.length_b   1.000
_cell.length_c   1.000
_cell.angle_alpha   90.00
_cell.angle_beta   90.00
_cell.angle_gamma   90.00
#
_symmetry.space_group_name_H-M   'P 1'
#
loop_
_entity.id
_entity.type
_entity.pdbx_description
1 polymer ?
#
loop_
_entity_poly.entity_id
_entity_poly.type
_entity_poly.pdbx_seq_one_letter_code
_entity_poly.pdbx_strand_id
1 'polypeptide(L)'
;MVIKSVEYCESCGKELDPIRPATNLEDNFINDTRQNLFICTECFKKRFKTVTKKRSGYGGTIYELEERPPPRFGLGSQSFSCLKCNWVAWNEEGLAAHMKRRHS
;
A
#
# COMPACT_ATOMS: atom_id res chain seq x y z
N MET A 1 -21.94 11.48 -16.10
CA MET A 1 -21.97 10.44 -15.06
C MET A 1 -20.59 9.79 -15.05
N VAL A 2 -19.71 10.16 -14.11
CA VAL A 2 -18.34 9.62 -14.07
C VAL A 2 -18.43 8.22 -13.49
N ILE A 3 -18.36 7.21 -14.35
CA ILE A 3 -18.27 5.80 -13.94
C ILE A 3 -16.89 5.66 -13.28
N LYS A 4 -16.82 5.79 -11.95
CA LYS A 4 -15.60 5.47 -11.21
C LYS A 4 -15.38 3.98 -11.39
N SER A 5 -14.42 3.60 -12.23
CA SER A 5 -13.92 2.23 -12.31
C SER A 5 -13.56 1.78 -10.91
N VAL A 6 -14.17 0.69 -10.45
CA VAL A 6 -13.84 0.08 -9.16
C VAL A 6 -12.38 -0.33 -9.22
N GLU A 7 -11.55 0.31 -8.42
CA GLU A 7 -10.12 0.00 -8.35
C GLU A 7 -9.91 -1.11 -7.31
N TYR A 8 -9.09 -2.10 -7.66
CA TYR A 8 -8.76 -3.22 -6.80
C TYR A 8 -7.36 -3.04 -6.20
N CYS A 9 -7.20 -3.53 -4.97
CA CYS A 9 -5.96 -3.49 -4.21
C CYS A 9 -4.92 -4.45 -4.84
N GLU A 10 -3.75 -3.93 -5.18
CA GLU A 10 -2.63 -4.72 -5.74
C GLU A 10 -2.00 -5.72 -4.75
N SER A 11 -2.38 -5.68 -3.48
CA SER A 11 -1.89 -6.62 -2.45
C SER A 11 -2.89 -7.70 -2.06
N CYS A 12 -4.20 -7.42 -2.05
CA CYS A 12 -5.21 -8.40 -1.61
C CYS A 12 -6.37 -8.60 -2.57
N GLY A 13 -6.41 -7.92 -3.71
CA GLY A 13 -7.49 -8.07 -4.70
C GLY A 13 -8.84 -7.49 -4.30
N LYS A 14 -9.01 -7.03 -3.05
CA LYS A 14 -10.26 -6.38 -2.59
C LYS A 14 -10.41 -4.97 -3.16
N GLU A 15 -11.64 -4.46 -3.17
CA GLU A 15 -11.94 -3.08 -3.55
C GLU A 15 -11.16 -2.08 -2.67
N LEU A 16 -10.65 -1.02 -3.29
CA LEU A 16 -9.91 0.03 -2.60
C LEU A 16 -10.83 0.87 -1.72
N ASP A 17 -10.49 0.97 -0.42
CA ASP A 17 -11.21 1.85 0.51
C ASP A 17 -11.13 3.31 0.05
N PRO A 18 -12.24 4.08 0.14
CA PRO A 18 -12.22 5.50 -0.18
C PRO A 18 -11.24 6.25 0.73
N ILE A 19 -10.55 7.21 0.14
CA ILE A 19 -9.53 8.00 0.83
C ILE A 19 -10.24 9.01 1.72
N ARG A 20 -9.98 8.91 3.02
CA ARG A 20 -10.51 9.84 4.00
C ARG A 20 -9.68 11.13 3.99
N PRO A 21 -10.29 12.30 4.21
CA PRO A 21 -9.55 13.54 4.34
C PRO A 21 -8.53 13.41 5.47
N ALA A 22 -7.28 13.79 5.19
CA ALA A 22 -6.19 13.71 6.15
C ALA A 22 -6.39 14.73 7.26
N THR A 23 -6.21 14.29 8.51
CA THR A 23 -6.23 15.18 9.67
C THR A 23 -4.85 15.72 10.02
N ASN A 24 -3.80 14.94 9.74
CA ASN A 24 -2.40 15.30 10.01
C ASN A 24 -1.50 15.10 8.79
N LEU A 25 -0.28 15.64 8.84
CA LEU A 25 0.76 15.41 7.82
C LEU A 25 1.08 13.92 7.63
N GLU A 26 1.02 13.12 8.70
CA GLU A 26 1.15 11.66 8.65
C GLU A 26 0.07 11.01 7.79
N ASP A 27 -1.18 11.43 7.97
CA ASP A 27 -2.31 10.87 7.23
C ASP A 27 -2.23 11.23 5.75
N ASN A 28 -1.77 12.45 5.43
CA ASN A 28 -1.49 12.85 4.05
C ASN A 28 -0.43 11.94 3.42
N PHE A 29 0.69 11.73 4.11
CA PHE A 29 1.74 10.84 3.64
C PHE A 29 1.24 9.39 3.44
N ILE A 30 0.44 8.87 4.37
CA ILE A 30 -0.16 7.53 4.24
C ILE A 30 -1.13 7.47 3.06
N ASN A 31 -1.96 8.50 2.86
CA ASN A 31 -2.92 8.53 1.76
C ASN A 31 -2.21 8.59 0.39
N ASP A 32 -1.21 9.46 0.25
CA ASP A 32 -0.44 9.60 -0.99
C ASP A 32 0.31 8.31 -1.32
N THR A 33 0.94 7.70 -0.31
CA THR A 33 1.66 6.43 -0.51
C THR A 33 0.72 5.28 -0.83
N ARG A 34 -0.46 5.20 -0.21
CA ARG A 34 -1.49 4.21 -0.54
C ARG A 34 -2.02 4.37 -1.95
N GLN A 35 -2.23 5.60 -2.41
CA GLN A 35 -2.61 5.88 -3.80
C GLN A 35 -1.52 5.43 -4.77
N ASN A 36 -0.26 5.80 -4.51
CA ASN A 36 0.85 5.44 -5.38
C ASN A 36 1.07 3.93 -5.48
N LEU A 37 0.81 3.20 -4.40
CA LEU A 37 0.96 1.75 -4.33
C LEU A 37 -0.32 0.99 -4.68
N PHE A 38 -1.46 1.68 -4.84
CA PHE A 38 -2.79 1.10 -5.06
C PHE A 38 -3.15 -0.01 -4.07
N ILE A 39 -3.02 0.29 -2.77
CA ILE A 39 -3.33 -0.66 -1.70
C ILE A 39 -4.36 -0.15 -0.68
N CYS A 40 -5.18 -1.07 -0.17
CA CYS A 40 -6.19 -0.76 0.84
C CYS A 40 -5.56 -0.43 2.21
N THR A 41 -6.35 0.17 3.11
CA THR A 41 -5.87 0.60 4.45
C THR A 41 -5.30 -0.56 5.24
N GLU A 42 -5.99 -1.70 5.21
CA GLU A 42 -5.60 -2.91 5.93
C GLU A 42 -4.28 -3.47 5.40
N CYS A 43 -4.12 -3.49 4.07
CA CYS A 43 -2.90 -3.99 3.44
C CYS A 43 -1.70 -3.13 3.80
N PHE A 44 -1.88 -1.81 3.71
CA PHE A 44 -0.85 -0.85 4.08
C PHE A 44 -0.41 -1.04 5.53
N LYS A 45 -1.35 -1.16 6.48
CA LYS A 45 -1.02 -1.30 7.91
C LYS A 45 -0.30 -2.59 8.28
N LYS A 46 -0.53 -3.70 7.57
CA LYS A 46 0.21 -4.94 7.86
C LYS A 46 1.56 -4.99 7.14
N ARG A 47 1.66 -4.42 5.93
CA ARG A 47 2.90 -4.45 5.13
C ARG A 47 3.87 -3.35 5.50
N PHE A 48 3.38 -2.17 5.89
CA PHE A 48 4.21 -1.01 6.09
C PHE A 48 4.03 -0.43 7.49
N LYS A 49 5.11 0.16 8.00
CA LYS A 49 5.13 0.99 9.20
C LYS A 49 5.65 2.36 8.79
N THR A 50 4.86 3.39 9.05
CA THR A 50 5.35 4.77 8.95
C THR A 50 6.25 5.05 10.14
N VAL A 51 7.47 5.50 9.86
CA VAL A 51 8.46 5.86 10.87
C VAL A 51 8.79 7.34 10.74
N THR A 52 8.67 8.04 11.87
CA THR A 52 9.00 9.45 11.97
C THR A 52 10.46 9.60 12.36
N LYS A 53 11.30 10.12 11.47
CA LYS A 53 12.68 10.49 11.79
C LYS A 53 12.78 11.99 11.97
N LYS A 54 13.28 12.41 13.13
CA LYS A 54 13.62 13.82 13.37
C LYS A 54 14.96 14.12 12.69
N ARG A 55 14.97 15.04 11.73
CA ARG A 55 16.23 15.47 11.10
C ARG A 55 16.96 16.40 12.07
N SER A 56 17.99 15.87 12.75
CA SER A 56 18.84 16.65 13.66
C SER A 56 19.63 17.67 12.83
N GLY A 57 19.23 18.94 12.89
CA GLY A 57 19.88 20.05 12.19
C GLY A 57 18.95 21.17 11.73
N TYR A 58 17.69 20.88 11.36
CA TYR A 58 16.78 21.87 10.74
C TYR A 58 15.32 21.80 11.21
N GLY A 59 15.00 21.04 12.25
CA GLY A 59 13.66 21.08 12.88
C GLY A 59 12.51 20.48 12.03
N GLY A 60 12.82 19.63 11.05
CA GLY A 60 11.82 18.94 10.22
C GLY A 60 11.56 17.49 10.63
N THR A 61 10.30 17.06 10.57
CA THR A 61 9.88 15.65 10.65
C THR A 61 9.87 15.03 9.24
N ILE A 62 10.60 13.93 9.07
CA ILE A 62 10.58 13.13 7.84
C ILE A 62 9.79 11.86 8.12
N TYR A 63 8.84 11.55 7.24
CA TYR A 63 8.09 10.30 7.26
C TYR A 63 8.73 9.33 6.27
N GLU A 64 9.18 8.19 6.78
CA GLU A 64 9.71 7.10 5.98
C GLU A 64 8.79 5.87 6.08
N LEU A 65 8.80 5.05 5.03
CA LEU A 65 8.11 3.78 4.96
C LEU A 65 9.09 2.66 5.25
N GLU A 66 8.87 1.93 6.35
CA GLU A 66 9.55 0.67 6.63
C GLU A 66 8.65 -0.51 6.30
N GLU A 67 9.15 -1.47 5.52
CA GLU A 67 8.46 -2.73 5.28
C GLU A 67 8.49 -3.62 6.53
N ARG A 68 7.33 -4.10 6.94
CA ARG A 68 7.18 -5.06 8.03
C ARG A 68 7.47 -6.47 7.52
N PRO A 69 8.05 -7.34 8.37
CA PRO A 69 8.19 -8.74 8.02
C PRO A 69 6.81 -9.37 7.78
N PRO A 70 6.70 -10.34 6.85
CA PRO A 70 5.43 -11.01 6.58
C PRO A 70 4.90 -11.71 7.84
N PRO A 71 3.58 -11.67 8.09
CA PRO A 71 3.00 -12.34 9.23
C PRO A 71 3.22 -13.85 9.15
N ARG A 72 3.52 -14.49 10.29
CA ARG A 72 3.78 -15.95 10.34
C ARG A 72 2.56 -16.80 9.96
N PHE A 73 1.35 -16.29 10.17
CA PHE A 73 0.08 -16.96 9.88
C PHE A 73 -0.98 -15.95 9.41
N GLY A 74 -1.90 -16.37 8.54
CA GLY A 74 -3.04 -15.58 8.07
C GLY A 74 -2.78 -14.79 6.78
N LEU A 75 -3.69 -13.87 6.44
CA LEU A 75 -3.59 -13.09 5.19
C LEU A 75 -2.27 -12.30 5.15
N GLY A 76 -1.41 -12.62 4.18
CA GLY A 76 -0.04 -12.11 4.03
C GLY A 76 1.08 -13.06 4.44
N SER A 77 0.76 -14.28 4.93
CA SER A 77 1.76 -15.32 5.20
C SER A 77 2.26 -16.02 3.94
N GLN A 78 1.45 -16.03 2.90
CA GLN A 78 1.86 -16.40 1.55
C GLN A 78 2.04 -15.13 0.72
N SER A 79 3.02 -15.18 -0.17
CA SER A 79 3.42 -14.05 -1.01
C SER A 79 3.51 -14.51 -2.46
N PHE A 80 2.90 -13.75 -3.35
CA PHE A 80 2.91 -13.95 -4.79
C PHE A 80 3.73 -12.84 -5.43
N SER A 81 4.88 -13.16 -5.99
CA SER A 81 5.73 -12.19 -6.67
C SER A 81 5.32 -12.01 -8.12
N CYS A 82 5.39 -10.78 -8.61
CA CYS A 82 5.31 -10.53 -10.04
C CYS A 82 6.60 -10.99 -10.72
N LEU A 83 6.48 -11.62 -11.88
CA LEU A 83 7.65 -12.04 -12.67
C LEU A 83 8.24 -10.89 -13.50
N LYS A 84 7.47 -9.82 -13.72
CA LYS A 84 7.90 -8.64 -14.50
C LYS A 84 8.53 -7.54 -13.64
N CYS A 85 8.21 -7.48 -12.34
CA CYS A 85 8.77 -6.51 -11.42
C CYS A 85 8.86 -7.10 -10.00
N ASN A 86 9.56 -6.42 -9.09
CA ASN A 86 9.74 -6.89 -7.70
C ASN A 86 8.50 -6.65 -6.81
N TRP A 87 7.30 -6.53 -7.40
CA TRP A 87 6.07 -6.40 -6.64
C TRP A 87 5.68 -7.73 -6.00
N VAL A 88 5.13 -7.65 -4.79
CA VAL A 88 4.67 -8.81 -4.02
C VAL A 88 3.23 -8.57 -3.57
N ALA A 89 2.34 -9.48 -3.90
CA ALA A 89 0.95 -9.53 -3.44
C ALA A 89 0.78 -10.65 -2.39
N TRP A 90 -0.32 -10.63 -1.65
CA TRP A 90 -0.63 -11.66 -0.65
C TRP A 90 -1.53 -12.78 -1.19
N ASN A 91 -2.17 -12.55 -2.33
CA ASN A 91 -3.00 -13.52 -3.04
C ASN A 91 -2.88 -13.34 -4.55
N GLU A 92 -3.36 -14.34 -5.29
CA GLU A 92 -3.38 -14.34 -6.75
C GLU A 92 -4.24 -13.19 -7.31
N GLU A 93 -5.37 -12.87 -6.67
CA GLU A 93 -6.24 -11.75 -7.08
C GLU A 93 -5.51 -10.40 -7.01
N GLY A 94 -4.74 -10.16 -5.94
CA GLY A 94 -3.91 -8.96 -5.81
C GLY A 94 -2.82 -8.91 -6.89
N LEU A 95 -2.20 -10.04 -7.19
CA LEU A 95 -1.22 -10.13 -8.27
C LEU A 95 -1.86 -9.89 -9.65
N ALA A 96 -3.06 -10.43 -9.89
CA ALA A 96 -3.81 -10.22 -11.12
C ALA A 96 -4.22 -8.75 -11.28
N ALA A 97 -4.67 -8.10 -10.21
CA ALA A 97 -4.97 -6.67 -10.19
C ALA A 97 -3.72 -5.84 -10.53
N HIS A 98 -2.58 -6.17 -9.92
CA HIS A 98 -1.29 -5.56 -10.22
C HIS A 98 -0.87 -5.74 -11.68
N MET A 99 -0.91 -6.98 -12.19
CA MET A 99 -0.56 -7.27 -13.58
C MET A 99 -1.46 -6.53 -14.57
N LYS A 100 -2.76 -6.48 -14.30
CA LYS A 100 -3.73 -5.75 -15.13
C LYS A 100 -3.50 -4.23 -15.11
N ARG A 101 -3.04 -3.66 -14.00
CA ARG A 101 -2.81 -2.21 -13.90
C ARG A 101 -1.46 -1.79 -14.46
N ARG A 102 -0.41 -2.54 -14.16
CA ARG A 102 0.98 -2.11 -14.33
C ARG A 102 1.69 -2.75 -15.52
N HIS A 103 1.13 -3.84 -16.05
CA HIS A 103 1.77 -4.67 -17.07
C HIS A 103 0.84 -5.14 -18.20
N SER A 104 -0.39 -4.62 -18.29
CA SER A 104 -1.31 -4.86 -19.41
C SER A 104 -1.08 -3.90 -20.56
#